data_AF-A0A846TNT1-F1
#
_entry.id   AF-A0A846TNT1-F1
#
_cell.length_a   1.000
_cell.length_b   1.000
_cell.length_c   1.000
_cell.angle_alpha   90.00
_cell.angle_beta   90.00
_cell.angle_gamma   90.00
#
_symmetry.space_group_name_H-M   'P 1'
#
loop_
_entity.id
_entity.type
_entity.pdbx_description
1 polymer ?
#
loop_
_entity_poly.entity_id
_entity_poly.type
_entity_poly.pdbx_seq_one_letter_code
_entity_poly.pdbx_strand_id
1 'polypeptide(L)' 'MNLTVIGCTGSFAGPDSPASSYLLTGTDHDGRVWHVLMDMGNGSLGSLQRHIDLHELDAVIISHLHPDHCVDLAGLHVAV' A
#
# COMPACT_ATOMS: atom_id res chain seq x y z
N MET A 1 -3.66 -10.84 12.69
CA MET A 1 -3.70 -10.23 11.35
C MET A 1 -4.59 -9.01 11.41
N ASN A 2 -4.17 -7.90 10.79
CA ASN A 2 -4.90 -6.64 10.73
C ASN A 2 -4.79 -6.05 9.31
N LEU A 3 -5.90 -5.54 8.77
CA LEU A 3 -5.94 -4.91 7.46
C LEU A 3 -6.23 -3.41 7.63
N THR A 4 -5.30 -2.57 7.21
CA THR A 4 -5.46 -1.12 7.21
C THR A 4 -5.76 -0.64 5.80
N VAL A 5 -6.86 0.10 5.65
CA VAL A 5 -7.23 0.73 4.38
C VAL A 5 -6.37 1.98 4.20
N ILE A 6 -5.48 1.95 3.23
CA ILE A 6 -4.66 3.12 2.85
C ILE A 6 -5.43 3.98 1.85
N GLY A 7 -6.14 3.33 0.92
CA GLY A 7 -7.05 3.93 -0.05
C GLY A 7 -8.09 2.93 -0.56
N CYS A 8 -9.29 3.42 -0.85
CA CYS A 8 -10.42 2.59 -1.30
C CYS A 8 -11.32 3.34 -2.29
N THR A 9 -10.75 4.21 -3.11
CA THR A 9 -11.46 4.87 -4.22
C THR A 9 -11.21 4.14 -5.53
N GLY A 10 -12.26 3.88 -6.32
CA GLY A 10 -12.14 3.25 -7.62
C GLY A 10 -11.81 4.23 -8.73
N SER A 11 -11.08 3.78 -9.76
CA SER A 11 -10.69 4.50 -10.98
C SER A 11 -9.70 5.66 -10.79
N PHE A 12 -9.88 6.50 -9.77
CA PHE A 12 -8.95 7.60 -9.48
C PHE A 12 -9.03 8.00 -8.00
N ALA A 13 -8.02 8.72 -7.52
CA ALA A 13 -8.02 9.20 -6.14
C ALA A 13 -9.07 10.30 -5.95
N GLY A 14 -9.82 10.22 -4.86
CA GLY A 14 -10.68 11.30 -4.41
C GLY A 14 -9.90 12.33 -3.59
N PRO A 15 -10.54 13.47 -3.24
CA PRO A 15 -9.92 14.49 -2.40
C PRO A 15 -9.54 13.98 -1.00
N ASP A 16 -10.29 12.98 -0.49
CA ASP A 16 -10.14 12.49 0.89
C ASP A 16 -9.53 11.08 0.99
N SER A 17 -9.39 10.38 -0.14
CA SER A 17 -8.89 9.01 -0.18
C SER A 17 -8.09 8.76 -1.46
N PRO A 18 -6.92 8.12 -1.37
CA PRO A 18 -6.24 7.63 -2.56
C PRO A 18 -7.01 6.48 -3.19
N ALA A 19 -6.55 6.08 -4.37
CA ALA A 19 -7.03 4.88 -5.02
C ALA A 19 -6.62 3.60 -4.26
N SER A 20 -7.03 2.44 -4.76
CA SER A 20 -6.86 1.13 -4.11
C SER A 20 -5.46 0.90 -3.53
N SER A 21 -5.39 0.74 -2.22
CA SER A 21 -4.19 0.29 -1.51
C SER A 21 -4.53 -0.15 -0.09
N TYR A 22 -4.02 -1.31 0.31
CA TYR A 22 -4.34 -1.92 1.60
C TYR A 22 -3.10 -2.52 2.25
N LEU A 23 -2.82 -2.13 3.48
CA LEU A 23 -1.69 -2.66 4.25
C LEU A 23 -2.18 -3.81 5.12
N LEU A 24 -1.70 -5.02 4.80
CA LEU A 24 -1.90 -6.20 5.63
C LEU A 24 -0.72 -6.34 6.60
N THR A 25 -1.03 -6.42 7.89
CA THR A 25 -0.06 -6.69 8.95
C THR A 25 -0.37 -8.00 9.65
N GLY A 26 0.67 -8.77 9.96
CA GLY A 26 0.53 -10.06 10.64
C GLY A 26 1.81 -10.46 11.34
N THR A 27 1.68 -11.19 12.44
CA THR A 27 2.81 -11.79 13.14
C THR A 27 2.83 -13.28 12.83
N ASP A 28 3.96 -13.83 12.39
CA ASP A 28 4.12 -15.26 12.17
C ASP A 28 4.35 -16.04 13.49
N HIS A 29 4.56 -17.35 13.37
CA HIS A 29 4.76 -18.23 14.53
C HIS A 29 6.06 -17.93 15.30
N ASP A 30 7.06 -17.33 14.66
CA ASP A 30 8.35 -16.97 15.25
C ASP A 30 8.35 -15.55 15.85
N GLY A 31 7.20 -14.87 15.80
CA GLY A 31 7.04 -13.52 16.35
C GLY A 31 7.47 -12.39 15.41
N ARG A 32 7.86 -12.69 14.16
CA ARG A 32 8.19 -11.64 13.18
C ARG A 32 6.91 -10.97 12.70
N VAL A 33 6.93 -9.64 12.68
CA VAL A 33 5.87 -8.82 12.08
C VAL A 33 6.14 -8.66 10.58
N TRP A 34 5.10 -8.88 9.79
CA TRP A 34 5.09 -8.74 8.34
C TRP A 34 4.20 -7.56 7.94
N HIS A 35 4.67 -6.76 6.99
CA HIS A 35 3.96 -5.64 6.36
C HIS A 35 3.88 -5.89 4.85
N VAL A 36 2.70 -6.26 4.38
CA VAL A 36 2.46 -6.55 2.96
C VAL A 36 1.44 -5.58 2.41
N LEU A 37 1.82 -4.84 1.36
CA LEU A 37 0.90 -3.96 0.66
C LEU A 37 0.19 -4.72 -0.46
N MET A 38 -1.13 -4.54 -0.56
CA MET A 38 -1.94 -5.00 -1.68
C MET A 38 -2.40 -3.79 -2.47
N ASP A 39 -1.99 -3.70 -3.72
CA ASP A 39 -2.13 -2.57 -4.63
C ASP A 39 -1.47 -1.27 -4.14
N MET A 40 -1.08 -0.45 -5.11
CA MET A 40 -0.52 0.88 -4.87
C MET A 40 -1.00 1.85 -5.94
N GLY A 41 -2.29 2.16 -5.84
CA GLY A 41 -2.97 3.16 -6.66
C GLY A 41 -2.47 4.57 -6.44
N ASN A 42 -2.87 5.49 -7.31
CA ASN A 42 -2.41 6.88 -7.28
C ASN A 42 -2.72 7.57 -5.93
N GLY A 43 -1.71 8.27 -5.38
CA GLY A 43 -1.78 8.99 -4.11
C GLY A 43 -1.63 8.11 -2.86
N SER A 44 -1.54 6.79 -3.00
CA SER A 44 -1.42 5.86 -1.87
C SER A 44 -0.07 5.94 -1.18
N LEU A 45 1.03 6.28 -1.89
CA LEU A 45 2.37 6.32 -1.30
C LEU A 45 2.49 7.38 -0.18
N GLY A 46 1.92 8.56 -0.40
CA GLY A 46 1.88 9.60 0.63
C GLY A 46 0.95 9.24 1.81
N SER A 47 -0.10 8.45 1.54
CA SER A 47 -1.00 7.95 2.58
C SER A 47 -0.36 6.85 3.44
N LEU A 48 0.39 5.95 2.81
CA LEU A 48 1.08 4.83 3.44
C LEU A 48 2.09 5.29 4.50
N GLN A 49 2.86 6.34 4.22
CA GLN A 49 3.88 6.90 5.13
C GLN A 49 3.32 7.40 6.48
N ARG A 50 2.00 7.53 6.63
CA ARG A 50 1.36 7.84 7.92
C ARG A 50 1.18 6.61 8.81
N HIS A 51 1.36 5.41 8.26
CA HIS A 51 1.06 4.14 8.91
C HIS A 51 2.31 3.30 9.20
N ILE A 52 3.31 3.35 8.32
CA ILE A 52 4.59 2.60 8.46
C ILE A 52 5.76 3.39 7.86
N ASP A 53 6.99 3.06 8.25
CA ASP A 53 8.18 3.42 7.49
C ASP A 53 8.23 2.58 6.20
N LEU A 54 8.60 3.20 5.07
CA LEU A 54 8.66 2.50 3.78
C LEU A 54 9.72 1.38 3.78
N HIS A 55 10.77 1.50 4.59
CA HIS A 55 11.79 0.47 4.73
C HIS A 55 11.33 -0.74 5.57
N GLU A 56 10.19 -0.66 6.26
CA GLU A 56 9.58 -1.78 6.98
C GLU A 56 8.67 -2.64 6.09
N LEU A 57 8.44 -2.22 4.84
CA LEU A 57 7.58 -2.95 3.92
C LEU A 57 8.30 -4.21 3.40
N ASP A 58 7.71 -5.38 3.65
CA ASP A 58 8.29 -6.66 3.26
C ASP A 58 7.96 -7.03 1.80
N ALA A 59 6.78 -6.65 1.31
CA ALA A 59 6.33 -6.98 -0.03
C ALA A 59 5.20 -6.06 -0.53
N VAL A 60 5.11 -5.95 -1.86
CA VAL A 60 3.95 -5.37 -2.57
C VAL A 60 3.39 -6.43 -3.51
N ILE A 61 2.07 -6.64 -3.45
CA ILE A 61 1.33 -7.51 -4.35
C ILE A 61 0.38 -6.63 -5.16
N ILE A 62 0.40 -6.79 -6.48
CA ILE A 62 -0.43 -6.02 -7.40
C ILE A 62 -1.47 -6.96 -8.01
N SER A 63 -2.73 -6.59 -7.89
CA SER A 63 -3.85 -7.37 -8.41
C SER A 63 -3.89 -7.36 -9.94
N HIS A 64 -3.70 -6.19 -10.56
CA HIS A 64 -3.64 -5.98 -12.00
C HIS A 64 -3.02 -4.60 -12.32
N LEU A 65 -2.80 -4.31 -13.60
CA LEU A 65 -2.02 -3.15 -14.04
C LEU A 65 -2.88 -1.93 -14.43
N HIS A 66 -4.09 -1.79 -13.89
CA HIS A 66 -4.76 -0.51 -14.02
C HIS A 66 -4.08 0.55 -13.13
N PRO A 67 -3.97 1.81 -13.60
CA PRO A 67 -3.23 2.84 -12.88
C PRO A 67 -3.69 3.07 -11.44
N ASP A 68 -4.98 2.94 -11.16
CA ASP A 68 -5.57 3.05 -9.83
C ASP A 68 -5.21 1.89 -8.87
N HIS A 69 -4.42 0.93 -9.34
CA HIS A 69 -3.87 -0.17 -8.54
C HIS A 69 -2.35 -0.24 -8.56
N CYS A 70 -1.64 0.49 -9.42
CA CYS A 70 -0.19 0.29 -9.58
C CYS A 70 0.66 1.54 -9.87
N VAL A 71 0.07 2.72 -10.15
CA VAL A 71 0.87 3.84 -10.66
C VAL A 71 1.84 4.42 -9.63
N ASP A 72 1.53 4.32 -8.33
CA ASP A 72 2.43 4.82 -7.27
C ASP A 72 3.63 3.90 -7.02
N LEU A 73 3.70 2.71 -7.64
CA LEU A 73 4.91 1.86 -7.63
C LEU A 73 6.14 2.61 -8.13
N ALA A 74 5.97 3.46 -9.14
CA ALA A 74 7.06 4.29 -9.64
C ALA A 74 7.57 5.25 -8.57
N GLY A 75 6.67 5.81 -7.75
CA GLY A 75 7.04 6.67 -6.63
C GLY A 75 7.77 5.88 -5.53
N LEU A 76 7.28 4.69 -5.17
CA LEU A 76 7.92 3.86 -4.16
C LEU A 76 9.33 3.46 -4.60
N HIS A 77 9.51 3.04 -5.86
CA HIS A 77 10.83 2.68 -6.40
C HIS A 77 11.87 3.81 -6.32
N VAL A 78 11.43 5.06 -6.32
CA VAL A 78 12.31 6.22 -6.13
C VAL A 78 12.54 6.52 -4.65
N ALA A 79 11.56 6.23 -3.79
CA ALA A 79 11.57 6.56 -2.38
C ALA A 79 12.39 5.58 -1.51
N VAL A 80 12.56 4.32 -1.95
CA VAL A 80 13.34 3.29 -1.26
C VAL A 80 14.44 2.72 -2.15
#